data_AF-A0A5C6BYQ3-F1
#
_entry.id   AF-A0A5C6BYQ3-F1
#
_cell.length_a   1.000
_cell.length_b   1.000
_cell.length_c   1.000
_cell.angle_alpha   90.00
_cell.angle_beta   90.00
_cell.angle_gamma   90.00
#
_symmetry.space_group_name_H-M   'P 1'
#
loop_
_entity.id
_entity.type
_entity.pdbx_description
1 polymer ?
#
loop_
_entity_poly.entity_id
_entity_poly.type
_entity_poly.pdbx_seq_one_letter_code
_entity_poly.pdbx_strand_id
1 'polypeptide(L)'
;MSRITSCLVVLTIGWTIALAPGDARAEINLPAGEVSTSLFDGVSFAGWQGLTDKYWSIEDGMIVAKNDQPNPASTYLLTKKSYRNFRLLLDVRQTTGNKYSTMHSAVCCLGEIIEDAGQAFGFRGPLLMFCQDWGMWDAHGRNRVFPSGHGGPYHPDLENVGEWNQIEILVLGNRIRVAANGQFVMDFIDTAERLKSSPIGLQLHGNRQPQEYHFRNLLLVEAPTDAMATIPDADLPTTAPSNVGMSSDKLSEIDGLMQQSIVEHAIAGGVVMIARDGKVVLQRAYGKRDIADDQPMQDDTIFRIYSMSKAITTAAAMMLVEEGRLGIEDPVAKYLPELAHVQVIDGDSTRPAKQTMTIADLMRHTSGYSYGDAGVAAYDDAFRNLGLLDRDVSSKQFQSRLADLPLLFEPGTDWHYGISTDVLGRVVEVASGLSLDEFFQTRIFAPLKMVDTGFWVPPNKVDRFAANYSRDKSGNLTILDAPQTSRYLAKPAFCSGGGGLVSTASDYMRFLLMIDGGGQLGDVRLLREETVALMTSNQLPQDVGWIKFGKEVRTGVGFGFGFCVREQMSDWDPDGRVGEYGWGGAASTHYWISPQDRIVVVTLEQIMPYQWLTEFKLKDTIYDAIDVPANAK
;
A
#
# COMPACT_ATOMS: atom_id res chain seq x y z
N MET A 1 -48.45 18.87 -37.16
CA MET A 1 -47.03 19.24 -37.11
C MET A 1 -46.36 18.33 -36.10
N SER A 2 -45.69 17.29 -36.57
CA SER A 2 -44.92 16.36 -35.74
C SER A 2 -43.55 16.96 -35.43
N ARG A 3 -43.06 16.72 -34.21
CA ARG A 3 -41.63 16.74 -33.92
C ARG A 3 -41.28 15.51 -33.12
N ILE A 4 -40.67 14.58 -33.83
CA ILE A 4 -39.93 13.43 -33.31
C ILE A 4 -38.60 14.00 -32.83
N THR A 5 -38.27 13.80 -31.56
CA THR A 5 -36.93 14.09 -31.03
C THR A 5 -36.27 12.75 -30.75
N SER A 6 -35.30 12.41 -31.59
CA SER A 6 -34.55 11.16 -31.54
C SER A 6 -33.72 11.05 -30.26
N CYS A 7 -33.86 9.94 -29.53
CA CYS A 7 -32.91 9.51 -28.51
C CYS A 7 -31.61 9.08 -29.21
N LEU A 8 -30.51 9.77 -28.89
CA LEU A 8 -29.16 9.37 -29.28
C LEU A 8 -28.70 8.28 -28.30
N VAL A 9 -28.75 7.02 -28.71
CA VAL A 9 -28.06 5.92 -28.01
C VAL A 9 -26.57 6.09 -28.31
N VAL A 10 -25.78 6.51 -27.33
CA VAL A 10 -24.32 6.48 -27.41
C VAL A 10 -23.88 5.05 -27.14
N LEU A 11 -23.70 4.27 -28.21
CA LEU A 11 -22.95 3.03 -28.18
C LEU A 11 -21.48 3.37 -27.92
N THR A 12 -20.97 3.07 -26.73
CA THR A 12 -19.54 3.03 -26.45
C THR A 12 -18.93 1.87 -27.22
N ILE A 13 -18.36 2.15 -28.38
CA ILE A 13 -17.53 1.20 -29.12
C ILE A 13 -16.18 1.14 -28.40
N GLY A 14 -15.96 0.07 -27.64
CA GLY A 14 -14.61 -0.29 -27.20
C GLY A 14 -13.77 -0.60 -28.44
N TRP A 15 -12.58 0.01 -28.52
CA TRP A 15 -11.67 -0.25 -29.63
C TRP A 15 -10.95 -1.57 -29.37
N THR A 16 -11.36 -2.62 -30.07
CA THR A 16 -10.69 -3.91 -30.12
C THR A 16 -9.55 -3.85 -31.14
N ILE A 17 -8.32 -4.19 -30.74
CA ILE A 17 -7.17 -4.26 -31.65
C ILE A 17 -7.07 -5.68 -32.20
N ALA A 18 -7.22 -5.84 -33.52
CA ALA A 18 -6.92 -7.09 -34.20
C ALA A 18 -5.39 -7.25 -34.37
N LEU A 19 -4.80 -8.21 -33.68
CA LEU A 19 -3.41 -8.64 -33.89
C LEU A 19 -3.31 -9.62 -35.09
N ALA A 20 -2.08 -9.85 -35.55
CA ALA A 20 -1.77 -10.75 -36.67
C ALA A 20 -2.41 -12.14 -36.51
N PRO A 21 -2.81 -12.83 -37.60
CA PRO A 21 -3.56 -14.07 -37.50
C PRO A 21 -2.71 -15.19 -36.88
N GLY A 22 -3.15 -15.74 -35.74
CA GLY A 22 -2.61 -17.00 -35.21
C GLY A 22 -2.34 -17.10 -33.71
N ASP A 23 -2.50 -16.03 -32.94
CA ASP A 23 -2.11 -16.04 -31.52
C ASP A 23 -3.32 -16.08 -30.57
N ALA A 24 -3.54 -17.22 -29.93
CA ALA A 24 -4.52 -17.39 -28.87
C ALA A 24 -3.95 -16.87 -27.54
N ARG A 25 -3.88 -15.56 -27.34
CA ARG A 25 -3.70 -14.94 -26.01
C ARG A 25 -4.65 -13.78 -25.84
N ALA A 26 -5.14 -13.62 -24.60
CA ALA A 26 -6.15 -12.66 -24.21
C ALA A 26 -5.77 -11.23 -24.68
N GLU A 27 -6.75 -10.52 -25.24
CA GLU A 27 -6.68 -9.07 -25.38
C GLU A 27 -6.33 -8.48 -24.01
N ILE A 28 -5.13 -7.93 -23.86
CA ILE A 28 -4.73 -7.27 -22.61
C ILE A 28 -5.61 -6.04 -22.48
N ASN A 29 -6.51 -6.06 -21.49
CA ASN A 29 -7.31 -4.89 -21.16
C ASN A 29 -6.40 -3.88 -20.46
N LEU A 30 -6.06 -2.82 -21.17
CA LEU A 30 -5.35 -1.70 -20.55
C LEU A 30 -6.22 -1.05 -19.47
N PRO A 31 -5.61 -0.51 -18.41
CA PRO A 31 -6.32 0.29 -17.43
C PRO A 31 -7.13 1.42 -18.08
N ALA A 32 -8.27 1.75 -17.46
CA ALA A 32 -9.21 2.71 -18.02
C ALA A 32 -8.54 4.07 -18.32
N GLY A 33 -8.71 4.54 -19.56
CA GLY A 33 -8.17 5.83 -20.02
C GLY A 33 -6.74 5.77 -20.58
N GLU A 34 -6.06 4.63 -20.50
CA GLU A 34 -4.77 4.44 -21.18
C GLU A 34 -4.96 4.26 -22.69
N VAL A 35 -4.05 4.87 -23.45
CA VAL A 35 -3.98 4.73 -24.91
C VAL A 35 -2.60 4.20 -25.25
N SER A 36 -2.56 3.05 -25.95
CA SER A 36 -1.31 2.48 -26.43
C SER A 36 -1.03 2.85 -27.88
N THR A 37 0.25 2.80 -28.24
CA THR A 37 0.76 2.93 -29.60
C THR A 37 1.74 1.80 -29.88
N SER A 38 1.80 1.30 -31.11
CA SER A 38 2.82 0.31 -31.47
C SER A 38 4.18 1.00 -31.67
N LEU A 39 5.22 0.50 -31.02
CA LEU A 39 6.59 0.93 -31.26
C LEU A 39 7.20 0.33 -32.53
N PHE A 40 6.57 -0.71 -33.09
CA PHE A 40 7.07 -1.39 -34.28
C PHE A 40 5.95 -1.57 -35.30
N ASP A 41 6.23 -1.22 -36.56
CA ASP A 41 5.25 -1.26 -37.66
C ASP A 41 5.18 -2.66 -38.33
N GLY A 42 6.05 -3.59 -37.93
CA GLY A 42 6.15 -4.93 -38.52
C GLY A 42 6.99 -5.00 -39.79
N VAL A 43 7.44 -3.89 -40.35
CA VAL A 43 8.04 -3.86 -41.71
C VAL A 43 9.34 -3.07 -41.79
N SER A 44 9.61 -2.14 -40.87
CA SER A 44 10.79 -1.29 -40.91
C SER A 44 11.30 -0.91 -39.52
N PHE A 45 12.60 -0.59 -39.42
CA PHE A 45 13.18 -0.01 -38.21
C PHE A 45 12.88 1.50 -38.06
N ALA A 46 11.78 1.99 -38.65
CA ALA A 46 11.34 3.37 -38.45
C ALA A 46 11.14 3.64 -36.95
N GLY A 47 11.75 4.72 -36.45
CA GLY A 47 11.73 5.05 -35.01
C GLY A 47 12.78 4.34 -34.16
N TRP A 48 13.60 3.45 -34.74
CA TRP A 48 14.66 2.70 -34.05
C TRP A 48 16.06 3.06 -34.56
N GLN A 49 17.07 2.83 -33.73
CA GLN A 49 18.48 2.96 -34.05
C GLN A 49 19.29 1.84 -33.38
N GLY A 50 20.27 1.28 -34.08
CA GLY A 50 21.08 0.17 -33.60
C GLY A 50 21.93 -0.40 -34.73
N LEU A 51 22.58 -1.54 -34.49
CA LEU A 51 23.41 -2.23 -35.48
C LEU A 51 22.56 -3.12 -36.41
N THR A 52 21.63 -2.50 -37.15
CA THR A 52 20.65 -3.19 -38.01
C THR A 52 21.26 -3.92 -39.20
N ASP A 53 22.47 -3.53 -39.63
CA ASP A 53 23.17 -4.22 -40.72
C ASP A 53 23.95 -5.46 -40.23
N LYS A 54 23.86 -5.79 -38.93
CA LYS A 54 24.69 -6.83 -38.31
C LYS A 54 23.94 -7.81 -37.41
N TYR A 55 23.17 -7.31 -36.44
CA TYR A 55 22.59 -8.15 -35.38
C TYR A 55 21.06 -8.14 -35.35
N TRP A 56 20.43 -7.21 -36.05
CA TRP A 56 18.98 -6.98 -35.98
C TRP A 56 18.35 -7.09 -37.36
N SER A 57 17.40 -8.01 -37.53
CA SER A 57 16.62 -8.21 -38.75
C SER A 57 15.12 -8.07 -38.47
N ILE A 58 14.34 -8.04 -39.54
CA ILE A 58 12.87 -8.11 -39.48
C ILE A 58 12.45 -9.38 -40.22
N GLU A 59 11.75 -10.27 -39.54
CA GLU A 59 11.30 -11.55 -40.07
C GLU A 59 9.85 -11.77 -39.66
N ASP A 60 8.97 -12.03 -40.63
CA ASP A 60 7.54 -12.32 -40.41
C ASP A 60 6.82 -11.32 -39.47
N GLY A 61 7.13 -10.02 -39.60
CA GLY A 61 6.50 -8.99 -38.78
C GLY A 61 7.10 -8.82 -37.38
N MET A 62 8.26 -9.45 -37.11
CA MET A 62 8.93 -9.45 -35.80
C MET A 62 10.33 -8.84 -35.90
N ILE A 63 10.78 -8.25 -34.80
CA ILE A 63 12.19 -7.87 -34.65
C ILE A 63 12.94 -9.13 -34.21
N VAL A 64 13.99 -9.49 -34.95
CA VAL A 64 14.86 -10.62 -34.63
C VAL A 64 16.25 -10.13 -34.29
N ALA A 65 16.77 -10.56 -33.13
CA ALA A 65 18.12 -10.27 -32.68
C ALA A 65 18.94 -11.55 -32.71
N LYS A 66 20.03 -11.59 -33.48
CA LYS A 66 20.77 -12.83 -33.72
C LYS A 66 22.28 -12.63 -33.81
N ASN A 67 23.04 -13.59 -33.28
CA ASN A 67 24.45 -13.76 -33.57
C ASN A 67 24.78 -15.24 -33.81
N ASP A 68 25.53 -15.54 -34.88
CA ASP A 68 26.06 -16.89 -35.15
C ASP A 68 27.54 -17.04 -34.75
N GLN A 69 28.22 -15.91 -34.50
CA GLN A 69 29.62 -15.83 -34.07
C GLN A 69 29.70 -15.12 -32.71
N PRO A 70 30.82 -15.25 -31.97
CA PRO A 70 31.02 -14.54 -30.71
C PRO A 70 30.72 -13.04 -30.82
N ASN A 71 29.82 -12.56 -29.98
CA ASN A 71 29.49 -11.16 -29.82
C ASN A 71 30.28 -10.58 -28.62
N PRO A 72 31.29 -9.72 -28.83
CA PRO A 72 32.19 -9.29 -27.76
C PRO A 72 31.57 -8.31 -26.75
N ALA A 73 30.46 -7.66 -27.09
CA ALA A 73 29.74 -6.72 -26.22
C ALA A 73 28.23 -6.81 -26.46
N SER A 74 27.44 -6.46 -25.45
CA SER A 74 25.98 -6.41 -25.61
C SER A 74 25.60 -5.29 -26.57
N THR A 75 24.73 -5.58 -27.52
CA THR A 75 24.21 -4.61 -28.49
C THR A 75 22.74 -4.35 -28.25
N TYR A 76 22.26 -3.17 -28.65
CA TYR A 76 20.91 -2.73 -28.36
C TYR A 76 20.26 -2.15 -29.62
N LEU A 77 18.97 -2.46 -29.80
CA LEU A 77 18.09 -1.74 -30.71
C LEU A 77 17.28 -0.76 -29.87
N LEU A 78 17.59 0.53 -30.01
CA LEU A 78 17.08 1.61 -29.18
C LEU A 78 16.01 2.41 -29.90
N THR A 79 14.97 2.85 -29.20
CA THR A 79 14.06 3.87 -29.74
C THR A 79 14.81 5.18 -29.99
N LYS A 80 14.42 5.94 -31.01
CA LYS A 80 14.97 7.29 -31.24
C LYS A 80 14.43 8.31 -30.23
N LYS A 81 13.22 8.07 -29.72
CA LYS A 81 12.58 8.87 -28.68
C LYS A 81 13.00 8.36 -27.30
N SER A 82 13.12 9.28 -26.35
CA SER A 82 13.33 8.97 -24.93
C SER A 82 12.02 9.03 -24.15
N TYR A 83 11.92 8.17 -23.14
CA TYR A 83 10.76 8.04 -22.27
C TYR A 83 11.18 8.14 -20.81
N ARG A 84 10.28 8.70 -20.00
CA ARG A 84 10.47 8.80 -18.55
C ARG A 84 9.44 7.99 -17.77
N ASN A 85 8.17 8.13 -18.13
CA ASN A 85 7.08 7.31 -17.63
C ASN A 85 6.53 6.53 -18.82
N PHE A 86 6.31 5.23 -18.65
CA PHE A 86 5.71 4.42 -19.69
C PHE A 86 5.25 3.07 -19.17
N ARG A 87 4.26 2.47 -19.84
CA ARG A 87 4.02 1.02 -19.83
C ARG A 87 4.49 0.48 -21.17
N LEU A 88 5.30 -0.56 -21.13
CA LEU A 88 5.69 -1.35 -22.29
C LEU A 88 5.11 -2.74 -22.12
N LEU A 89 4.28 -3.15 -23.06
CA LEU A 89 3.87 -4.54 -23.24
C LEU A 89 4.65 -5.08 -24.44
N LEU A 90 5.19 -6.29 -24.31
CA LEU A 90 5.85 -6.97 -25.41
C LEU A 90 5.75 -8.49 -25.24
N ASP A 91 5.87 -9.21 -26.34
CA ASP A 91 6.15 -10.64 -26.31
C ASP A 91 7.58 -10.90 -26.77
N VAL A 92 8.26 -11.79 -26.07
CA VAL A 92 9.62 -12.23 -26.40
C VAL A 92 9.69 -13.75 -26.45
N ARG A 93 10.45 -14.28 -27.40
CA ARG A 93 10.79 -15.70 -27.50
C ARG A 93 12.28 -15.87 -27.75
N GLN A 94 12.89 -16.83 -27.07
CA GLN A 94 14.26 -17.26 -27.32
C GLN A 94 14.27 -18.59 -28.05
N THR A 95 15.11 -18.72 -29.08
CA THR A 95 15.39 -20.03 -29.71
C THR A 95 16.33 -20.83 -28.82
N THR A 96 15.97 -22.08 -28.49
CA THR A 96 16.74 -22.95 -27.59
C THR A 96 17.31 -24.19 -28.29
N GLY A 97 18.36 -24.77 -27.72
CA GLY A 97 19.01 -26.01 -28.20
C GLY A 97 20.50 -26.06 -27.84
N ASN A 98 21.14 -27.23 -27.92
CA ASN A 98 22.53 -27.42 -27.45
C ASN A 98 23.58 -26.48 -28.09
N LYS A 99 23.28 -25.90 -29.25
CA LYS A 99 24.15 -24.95 -29.96
C LYS A 99 23.84 -23.48 -29.65
N TYR A 100 22.73 -23.18 -28.98
CA TYR A 100 22.30 -21.83 -28.65
C TYR A 100 22.60 -21.54 -27.18
N SER A 101 22.99 -20.31 -26.88
CA SER A 101 23.10 -19.89 -25.49
C SER A 101 21.73 -19.74 -24.85
N THR A 102 21.68 -20.10 -23.56
CA THR A 102 20.57 -19.85 -22.65
C THR A 102 20.82 -18.62 -21.76
N MET A 103 21.87 -17.84 -22.02
CA MET A 103 22.09 -16.55 -21.33
C MET A 103 20.96 -15.59 -21.65
N HIS A 104 20.54 -14.78 -20.67
CA HIS A 104 19.43 -13.83 -20.79
C HIS A 104 19.67 -12.72 -21.84
N SER A 105 18.58 -12.17 -22.34
CA SER A 105 18.43 -10.86 -22.98
C SER A 105 17.81 -9.88 -21.96
N ALA A 106 17.50 -8.66 -22.38
CA ALA A 106 16.85 -7.66 -21.53
C ALA A 106 16.11 -6.57 -22.33
N VAL A 107 15.20 -5.87 -21.64
CA VAL A 107 14.83 -4.49 -21.98
C VAL A 107 15.67 -3.53 -21.16
N CYS A 108 16.32 -2.57 -21.80
CA CYS A 108 17.01 -1.48 -21.12
C CYS A 108 16.20 -0.19 -21.14
N CYS A 109 16.24 0.55 -20.04
CA CYS A 109 15.59 1.85 -19.91
C CYS A 109 16.23 2.67 -18.79
N LEU A 110 15.79 3.91 -18.65
CA LEU A 110 16.15 4.83 -17.58
C LEU A 110 17.65 5.09 -17.37
N GLY A 111 18.43 5.07 -18.45
CA GLY A 111 19.89 5.12 -18.42
C GLY A 111 20.48 6.04 -19.47
N GLU A 112 21.66 5.68 -19.97
CA GLU A 112 22.38 6.44 -20.99
C GLU A 112 23.02 5.54 -22.04
N ILE A 113 23.05 6.02 -23.28
CA ILE A 113 23.74 5.36 -24.38
C ILE A 113 25.24 5.55 -24.19
N ILE A 114 26.00 4.46 -24.31
CA ILE A 114 27.46 4.46 -24.22
C ILE A 114 28.07 3.75 -25.44
N GLU A 115 29.37 3.91 -25.62
CA GLU A 115 30.16 3.02 -26.47
C GLU A 115 30.71 1.89 -25.59
N ASP A 116 30.56 0.63 -26.03
CA ASP A 116 31.01 -0.54 -25.28
C ASP A 116 31.89 -1.44 -26.17
N ALA A 117 33.11 -1.73 -25.72
CA ALA A 117 34.14 -2.46 -26.47
C ALA A 117 34.33 -2.00 -27.93
N GLY A 118 34.21 -0.69 -28.20
CA GLY A 118 34.33 -0.12 -29.55
C GLY A 118 33.08 -0.28 -30.43
N GLN A 119 31.97 -0.77 -29.87
CA GLN A 119 30.67 -0.83 -30.54
C GLN A 119 29.78 0.35 -30.10
N ALA A 120 29.19 1.03 -31.09
CA ALA A 120 28.15 2.02 -30.85
C ALA A 120 26.87 1.36 -30.31
N PHE A 121 26.03 2.16 -29.65
CA PHE A 121 24.74 1.74 -29.08
C PHE A 121 24.85 0.76 -27.91
N GLY A 122 25.90 0.84 -27.10
CA GLY A 122 25.90 0.27 -25.76
C GLY A 122 24.93 1.03 -24.84
N PHE A 123 24.59 0.45 -23.69
CA PHE A 123 23.68 1.08 -22.74
C PHE A 123 24.14 0.86 -21.30
N ARG A 124 24.08 1.93 -20.49
CA ARG A 124 24.34 1.89 -19.06
C ARG A 124 23.08 2.34 -18.31
N GLY A 125 22.43 1.38 -17.65
CA GLY A 125 21.23 1.61 -16.85
C GLY A 125 20.61 0.31 -16.32
N PRO A 126 19.38 0.39 -15.78
CA PRO A 126 18.54 -0.77 -15.55
C PRO A 126 18.38 -1.65 -16.79
N LEU A 127 18.68 -2.94 -16.63
CA LEU A 127 18.49 -4.02 -17.59
C LEU A 127 17.48 -5.01 -16.98
N LEU A 128 16.28 -5.06 -17.55
CA LEU A 128 15.18 -5.92 -17.12
C LEU A 128 15.33 -7.25 -17.85
N MET A 129 15.85 -8.26 -17.17
CA MET A 129 16.39 -9.48 -17.78
C MET A 129 15.29 -10.52 -18.04
N PHE A 130 15.40 -11.20 -19.18
CA PHE A 130 14.55 -12.31 -19.65
C PHE A 130 15.18 -12.93 -20.92
N CYS A 131 14.91 -14.16 -21.33
CA CYS A 131 14.33 -15.28 -20.61
C CYS A 131 15.46 -16.01 -19.85
N GLN A 132 15.19 -17.13 -19.18
CA GLN A 132 16.11 -17.99 -18.41
C GLN A 132 16.67 -17.38 -17.12
N ASP A 133 16.75 -16.06 -17.01
CA ASP A 133 17.22 -15.36 -15.81
C ASP A 133 16.42 -14.06 -15.60
N TRP A 134 15.26 -14.19 -14.98
CA TRP A 134 14.36 -13.07 -14.71
C TRP A 134 14.89 -12.18 -13.58
N GLY A 135 14.68 -10.88 -13.72
CA GLY A 135 15.02 -9.90 -12.68
C GLY A 135 15.59 -8.63 -13.27
N MET A 136 16.52 -8.01 -12.55
CA MET A 136 17.14 -6.77 -13.00
C MET A 136 18.63 -6.70 -12.67
N TRP A 137 19.40 -6.28 -13.66
CA TRP A 137 20.79 -5.89 -13.52
C TRP A 137 20.91 -4.38 -13.70
N ASP A 138 21.59 -3.69 -12.79
CA ASP A 138 21.86 -2.26 -12.91
C ASP A 138 23.33 -2.02 -13.28
N ALA A 139 23.53 -1.61 -14.53
CA ALA A 139 24.85 -1.31 -15.08
C ALA A 139 25.47 0.01 -14.55
N HIS A 140 24.81 0.74 -13.65
CA HIS A 140 25.44 1.83 -12.87
C HIS A 140 26.31 1.32 -11.71
N GLY A 141 26.65 0.03 -11.69
CA GLY A 141 27.60 -0.56 -10.74
C GLY A 141 26.98 -1.26 -9.54
N ARG A 142 25.65 -1.37 -9.45
CA ARG A 142 24.99 -2.23 -8.45
C ARG A 142 24.94 -3.70 -8.87
N ASN A 143 25.20 -3.99 -10.14
CA ASN A 143 25.14 -5.34 -10.71
C ASN A 143 23.73 -5.93 -10.52
N ARG A 144 23.58 -7.20 -10.13
CA ARG A 144 22.27 -7.85 -9.96
C ARG A 144 21.52 -7.26 -8.76
N VAL A 145 20.36 -6.68 -9.02
CA VAL A 145 19.47 -6.08 -8.02
C VAL A 145 18.29 -7.01 -7.69
N PHE A 146 17.82 -7.82 -8.64
CA PHE A 146 16.72 -8.78 -8.46
C PHE A 146 16.93 -10.12 -9.19
N PRO A 147 16.45 -11.26 -8.64
CA PRO A 147 16.13 -11.49 -7.22
C PRO A 147 17.44 -11.35 -6.42
N SER A 148 17.38 -10.78 -5.23
CA SER A 148 18.58 -10.38 -4.47
C SER A 148 19.57 -11.54 -4.26
N GLY A 149 20.80 -11.37 -4.75
CA GLY A 149 21.94 -12.26 -4.48
C GLY A 149 22.28 -13.24 -5.62
N HIS A 150 23.57 -13.51 -5.80
CA HIS A 150 24.03 -14.58 -6.70
C HIS A 150 23.31 -15.90 -6.36
N GLY A 151 22.54 -16.44 -7.31
CA GLY A 151 21.84 -17.73 -7.15
C GLY A 151 20.33 -17.66 -6.95
N GLY A 152 19.65 -16.56 -7.28
CA GLY A 152 18.18 -16.54 -7.34
C GLY A 152 17.65 -17.68 -8.24
N PRO A 153 16.60 -18.40 -7.82
CA PRO A 153 16.12 -19.56 -8.57
C PRO A 153 15.62 -19.12 -9.95
N TYR A 154 15.98 -19.90 -10.97
CA TYR A 154 15.11 -20.11 -12.12
C TYR A 154 13.70 -20.33 -11.58
N HIS A 155 12.72 -19.49 -11.95
CA HIS A 155 11.31 -19.75 -11.65
C HIS A 155 10.79 -20.63 -12.78
N PRO A 156 10.82 -21.98 -12.65
CA PRO A 156 10.42 -22.88 -13.72
C PRO A 156 8.98 -22.64 -14.19
N ASP A 157 8.13 -22.11 -13.31
CA ASP A 157 6.72 -21.87 -13.57
C ASP A 157 6.44 -20.49 -14.19
N LEU A 158 7.41 -19.57 -14.18
CA LEU A 158 7.25 -18.23 -14.74
C LEU A 158 7.49 -18.21 -16.25
N GLU A 159 8.43 -19.01 -16.74
CA GLU A 159 8.87 -18.97 -18.14
C GLU A 159 8.20 -20.06 -18.99
N ASN A 160 7.70 -19.65 -20.14
CA ASN A 160 7.38 -20.56 -21.24
C ASN A 160 8.65 -20.83 -22.05
N VAL A 161 9.45 -21.81 -21.64
CA VAL A 161 10.78 -22.10 -22.24
C VAL A 161 10.67 -22.43 -23.73
N GLY A 162 11.45 -21.72 -24.56
CA GLY A 162 11.44 -21.89 -26.02
C GLY A 162 10.19 -21.35 -26.72
N GLU A 163 9.24 -20.84 -25.95
CA GLU A 163 7.95 -20.33 -26.40
C GLU A 163 7.85 -18.82 -26.13
N TRP A 164 6.73 -18.23 -26.52
CA TRP A 164 6.48 -16.80 -26.29
C TRP A 164 6.20 -16.50 -24.81
N ASN A 165 6.86 -15.48 -24.29
CA ASN A 165 6.66 -14.93 -22.95
C ASN A 165 6.08 -13.53 -23.08
N GLN A 166 4.92 -13.31 -22.46
CA GLN A 166 4.30 -11.99 -22.39
C GLN A 166 4.95 -11.21 -21.25
N ILE A 167 5.40 -9.99 -21.51
CA ILE A 167 6.09 -9.14 -20.55
C ILE A 167 5.36 -7.80 -20.46
N GLU A 168 5.19 -7.35 -19.23
CA GLU A 168 4.77 -5.99 -18.91
C GLU A 168 5.85 -5.30 -18.08
N ILE A 169 6.25 -4.11 -18.53
CA ILE A 169 7.16 -3.22 -17.83
C ILE A 169 6.44 -1.91 -17.58
N LEU A 170 6.23 -1.55 -16.33
CA LEU A 170 5.62 -0.29 -15.93
C LEU A 170 6.64 0.60 -15.21
N VAL A 171 6.89 1.77 -15.78
CA VAL A 171 7.79 2.78 -15.26
C VAL A 171 7.02 4.04 -14.91
N LEU A 172 7.07 4.43 -13.63
CA LEU A 172 6.43 5.63 -13.10
C LEU A 172 7.38 6.35 -12.14
N GLY A 173 7.85 7.53 -12.54
CA GLY A 173 8.73 8.39 -11.76
C GLY A 173 10.10 7.78 -11.53
N ASN A 174 10.26 7.13 -10.37
CA ASN A 174 11.46 6.43 -9.91
C ASN A 174 11.19 4.95 -9.58
N ARG A 175 10.04 4.43 -9.99
CA ARG A 175 9.60 3.04 -9.79
C ARG A 175 9.54 2.28 -11.11
N ILE A 176 10.00 1.04 -11.09
CA ILE A 176 9.97 0.08 -12.20
C ILE A 176 9.30 -1.19 -11.70
N ARG A 177 8.21 -1.60 -12.35
CA ARG A 177 7.52 -2.86 -12.09
C ARG A 177 7.57 -3.75 -13.31
N VAL A 178 7.72 -5.05 -13.09
CA VAL A 178 7.76 -6.05 -14.16
C VAL A 178 6.82 -7.19 -13.83
N ALA A 179 6.03 -7.60 -14.81
CA ALA A 179 5.26 -8.84 -14.80
C ALA A 179 5.60 -9.67 -16.04
N ALA A 180 5.47 -10.98 -15.91
CA ALA A 180 5.64 -11.91 -17.00
C ALA A 180 4.59 -13.02 -16.92
N ASN A 181 3.97 -13.34 -18.06
CA ASN A 181 2.96 -14.39 -18.20
C ASN A 181 1.84 -14.32 -17.13
N GLY A 182 1.39 -13.09 -16.81
CA GLY A 182 0.34 -12.84 -15.83
C GLY A 182 0.76 -12.97 -14.37
N GLN A 183 2.05 -13.14 -14.09
CA GLN A 183 2.63 -13.21 -12.74
C GLN A 183 3.57 -12.03 -12.49
N PHE A 184 3.59 -11.55 -11.25
CA PHE A 184 4.46 -10.44 -10.86
C PHE A 184 5.91 -10.91 -10.75
N VAL A 185 6.85 -10.11 -11.27
CA VAL A 185 8.29 -10.43 -11.28
C VAL A 185 9.07 -9.54 -10.34
N MET A 186 8.82 -8.23 -10.37
CA MET A 186 9.65 -7.26 -9.64
C MET A 186 8.90 -5.95 -9.37
N ASP A 187 9.16 -5.37 -8.20
CA ASP A 187 8.89 -3.97 -7.86
C ASP A 187 10.17 -3.29 -7.38
N PHE A 188 10.68 -2.34 -8.15
CA PHE A 188 11.93 -1.66 -7.85
C PHE A 188 11.74 -0.16 -7.78
N ILE A 189 12.27 0.48 -6.73
CA ILE A 189 12.28 1.92 -6.56
C ILE A 189 13.69 2.40 -6.34
N ASP A 190 14.06 3.51 -6.98
CA ASP A 190 15.38 4.12 -6.88
C ASP A 190 15.30 5.61 -6.54
N THR A 191 16.44 6.29 -6.42
CA THR A 191 16.45 7.76 -6.37
C THR A 191 16.18 8.35 -7.76
N ALA A 192 15.40 9.43 -7.80
CA ALA A 192 15.00 10.07 -9.05
C ALA A 192 16.19 10.60 -9.87
N GLU A 193 17.35 10.85 -9.24
CA GLU A 193 18.56 11.33 -9.90
C GLU A 193 19.29 10.23 -10.68
N ARG A 194 19.16 8.96 -10.28
CA ARG A 194 19.81 7.83 -10.98
C ARG A 194 19.05 7.39 -12.21
N LEU A 195 17.72 7.48 -12.19
CA LEU A 195 16.84 7.08 -13.28
C LEU A 195 16.57 8.27 -14.22
N LYS A 196 17.22 8.27 -15.38
CA LYS A 196 17.16 9.37 -16.36
C LYS A 196 16.16 9.07 -17.46
N SER A 197 15.55 10.09 -18.08
CA SER A 197 14.80 9.85 -19.33
C SER A 197 15.75 9.29 -20.39
N SER A 198 15.38 8.18 -21.02
CA SER A 198 16.23 7.50 -22.01
C SER A 198 15.40 6.80 -23.08
N PRO A 199 16.01 6.39 -24.20
CA PRO A 199 15.42 5.37 -25.06
C PRO A 199 15.05 4.11 -24.30
N ILE A 200 14.07 3.39 -24.84
CA ILE A 200 13.81 1.99 -24.52
C ILE A 200 14.64 1.16 -25.50
N GLY A 201 15.32 0.14 -25.00
CA GLY A 201 16.16 -0.73 -25.82
C GLY A 201 15.86 -2.20 -25.67
N LEU A 202 15.87 -2.93 -26.77
CA LEU A 202 15.93 -4.39 -26.77
C LEU A 202 17.41 -4.79 -26.79
N GLN A 203 17.82 -5.72 -25.94
CA GLN A 203 19.21 -6.15 -25.84
C GLN A 203 19.45 -7.49 -26.58
N LEU A 204 20.58 -7.60 -27.28
CA LEU A 204 21.21 -8.89 -27.57
C LEU A 204 22.50 -8.97 -26.75
N HIS A 205 22.53 -9.91 -25.79
CA HIS A 205 23.62 -10.02 -24.83
C HIS A 205 24.95 -10.42 -25.50
N GLY A 206 26.05 -9.84 -25.03
CA GLY A 206 27.41 -10.19 -25.45
C GLY A 206 27.76 -11.61 -25.01
N ASN A 207 28.06 -12.50 -25.96
CA ASN A 207 28.25 -13.92 -25.67
C ASN A 207 29.16 -14.61 -26.69
N ARG A 208 29.75 -15.75 -26.29
CA ARG A 208 30.61 -16.58 -27.15
C ARG A 208 29.83 -17.61 -27.97
N GLN A 209 28.61 -17.94 -27.54
CA GLN A 209 27.74 -18.90 -28.23
C GLN A 209 26.72 -18.18 -29.12
N PRO A 210 26.19 -18.84 -30.16
CA PRO A 210 25.07 -18.33 -30.94
C PRO A 210 23.83 -18.05 -30.09
N GLN A 211 23.08 -17.00 -30.42
CA GLN A 211 21.82 -16.64 -29.76
C GLN A 211 20.83 -16.11 -30.77
N GLU A 212 19.55 -16.27 -30.48
CA GLU A 212 18.47 -15.75 -31.32
C GLU A 212 17.25 -15.42 -30.46
N TYR A 213 16.79 -14.18 -30.55
CA TYR A 213 15.64 -13.64 -29.82
C TYR A 213 14.66 -13.00 -30.79
N HIS A 214 13.38 -13.22 -30.56
CA HIS A 214 12.28 -12.72 -31.37
C HIS A 214 11.40 -11.83 -30.51
N PHE A 215 11.04 -10.66 -31.02
CA PHE A 215 10.21 -9.68 -30.32
C PHE A 215 9.01 -9.28 -31.17
N ARG A 216 7.83 -9.23 -30.55
CA ARG A 216 6.59 -8.77 -31.20
C ARG A 216 5.67 -8.06 -30.19
N ASN A 217 4.56 -7.52 -30.70
CA ASN A 217 3.52 -6.87 -29.89
C ASN A 217 4.07 -5.77 -28.96
N LEU A 218 5.04 -4.97 -29.44
CA LEU A 218 5.67 -3.89 -28.68
C LEU A 218 4.72 -2.69 -28.56
N LEU A 219 3.84 -2.73 -27.56
CA LEU A 219 2.86 -1.67 -27.29
C LEU A 219 3.37 -0.74 -26.18
N LEU A 220 3.26 0.56 -26.40
CA LEU A 220 3.70 1.59 -25.48
C LEU A 220 2.53 2.50 -25.07
N VAL A 221 2.38 2.70 -23.75
CA VAL A 221 1.56 3.76 -23.17
C VAL A 221 2.49 4.80 -22.55
N GLU A 222 2.46 6.05 -23.00
CA GLU A 222 3.36 7.12 -22.50
C GLU A 222 2.89 7.78 -21.19
N ALA A 223 1.60 7.62 -20.86
CA ALA A 223 1.01 8.15 -19.64
C ALA A 223 0.24 7.03 -18.91
N PRO A 224 0.96 6.01 -18.40
CA PRO A 224 0.30 4.89 -17.74
C PRO A 224 -0.22 5.28 -16.36
N THR A 225 -1.22 4.57 -15.90
CA THR A 225 -1.68 4.54 -14.52
C THR A 225 -0.81 3.61 -13.69
N ASP A 226 -0.88 3.74 -12.36
CA ASP A 226 -0.12 2.91 -11.41
C ASP A 226 -0.76 1.54 -11.16
N ALA A 227 -1.30 0.89 -12.20
CA ALA A 227 -1.85 -0.47 -12.17
C ALA A 227 -1.11 -1.38 -13.16
N MET A 228 -0.93 -2.67 -12.85
CA MET A 228 -0.41 -3.64 -13.83
C MET A 228 -1.58 -4.13 -14.71
N ALA A 229 -1.43 -4.10 -16.03
CA ALA A 229 -2.45 -4.48 -17.01
C ALA A 229 -2.53 -6.00 -17.23
N THR A 230 -1.43 -6.71 -16.99
CA THR A 230 -1.32 -8.15 -17.26
C THR A 230 -1.48 -9.01 -16.01
N ILE A 231 -1.41 -8.42 -14.83
CA ILE A 231 -1.70 -9.12 -13.58
C ILE A 231 -3.22 -9.07 -13.37
N PRO A 232 -3.92 -10.22 -13.35
CA PRO A 232 -5.35 -10.24 -13.09
C PRO A 232 -5.67 -9.50 -11.79
N ASP A 233 -6.74 -8.72 -11.83
CA ASP A 233 -7.24 -8.11 -10.62
C ASP A 233 -7.77 -9.19 -9.67
N ALA A 234 -6.94 -9.64 -8.71
CA ALA A 234 -7.45 -10.48 -7.64
C ALA A 234 -8.29 -9.62 -6.69
N ASP A 235 -9.60 -9.84 -6.71
CA ASP A 235 -10.48 -9.45 -5.60
C ASP A 235 -10.00 -10.09 -4.30
N LEU A 236 -10.47 -9.55 -3.16
CA LEU A 236 -10.25 -10.19 -1.87
C LEU A 236 -10.69 -11.66 -1.97
N PRO A 237 -9.85 -12.65 -1.59
CA PRO A 237 -10.24 -14.04 -1.60
C PRO A 237 -11.49 -14.22 -0.73
N THR A 238 -12.57 -14.78 -1.28
CA THR A 238 -13.81 -15.04 -0.53
C THR A 238 -14.05 -16.55 -0.42
N THR A 239 -14.69 -16.99 0.65
CA THR A 239 -15.10 -18.38 0.80
C THR A 239 -16.29 -18.53 1.76
N ALA A 240 -17.01 -19.64 1.66
CA ALA A 240 -18.06 -19.95 2.64
C ALA A 240 -17.44 -20.20 4.03
N PRO A 241 -18.07 -19.77 5.13
CA PRO A 241 -17.54 -19.95 6.48
C PRO A 241 -17.10 -21.40 6.78
N SER A 242 -17.88 -22.39 6.33
CA SER A 242 -17.58 -23.80 6.55
C SER A 242 -16.26 -24.28 5.93
N ASN A 243 -15.80 -23.64 4.86
CA ASN A 243 -14.56 -24.02 4.18
C ASN A 243 -13.30 -23.64 4.96
N VAL A 244 -13.45 -22.76 5.95
CA VAL A 244 -12.38 -22.34 6.86
C VAL A 244 -12.76 -22.67 8.30
N GLY A 245 -13.60 -23.69 8.50
CA GLY A 245 -13.97 -24.21 9.83
C GLY A 245 -14.76 -23.22 10.68
N MET A 246 -15.62 -22.40 10.08
CA MET A 246 -16.54 -21.52 10.81
C MET A 246 -18.01 -21.88 10.58
N SER A 247 -18.81 -21.79 11.63
CA SER A 247 -20.26 -21.99 11.60
C SER A 247 -20.96 -20.81 10.94
N SER A 248 -21.65 -21.08 9.82
CA SER A 248 -22.48 -20.07 9.14
C SER A 248 -23.68 -19.66 10.00
N ASP A 249 -24.23 -20.59 10.78
CA ASP A 249 -25.36 -20.34 11.68
C ASP A 249 -24.96 -19.36 12.79
N LYS A 250 -23.78 -19.55 13.40
CA LYS A 250 -23.24 -18.63 14.41
C LYS A 250 -22.94 -17.25 13.84
N LEU A 251 -22.29 -17.17 12.68
CA LEU A 251 -22.05 -15.89 12.03
C LEU A 251 -23.34 -15.15 11.64
N SER A 252 -24.45 -15.86 11.41
CA SER A 252 -25.75 -15.22 11.13
C SER A 252 -26.34 -14.49 12.35
N GLU A 253 -25.92 -14.84 13.58
CA GLU A 253 -26.36 -14.16 14.81
C GLU A 253 -25.92 -12.68 14.83
N ILE A 254 -24.85 -12.33 14.09
CA ILE A 254 -24.36 -10.95 13.91
C ILE A 254 -25.46 -10.04 13.35
N ASP A 255 -26.32 -10.54 12.45
CA ASP A 255 -27.42 -9.77 11.86
C ASP A 255 -28.35 -9.23 12.97
N GLY A 256 -28.70 -10.09 13.94
CA GLY A 256 -29.55 -9.74 15.06
C GLY A 256 -28.89 -8.75 16.01
N LEU A 257 -27.60 -8.94 16.31
CA LEU A 257 -26.83 -8.07 17.19
C LEU A 257 -26.69 -6.64 16.63
N MET A 258 -26.39 -6.53 15.34
CA MET A 258 -26.30 -5.25 14.63
C MET A 258 -27.67 -4.58 14.52
N GLN A 259 -28.71 -5.34 14.16
CA GLN A 259 -30.06 -4.81 14.07
C GLN A 259 -30.57 -4.29 15.42
N GLN A 260 -30.26 -4.99 16.52
CA GLN A 260 -30.59 -4.54 17.87
C GLN A 260 -29.91 -3.19 18.17
N SER A 261 -28.62 -3.05 17.87
CA SER A 261 -27.89 -1.79 18.09
C SER A 261 -28.49 -0.61 17.30
N ILE A 262 -29.03 -0.87 16.12
CA ILE A 262 -29.71 0.15 15.30
C ILE A 262 -31.07 0.53 15.91
N VAL A 263 -31.88 -0.45 16.33
CA VAL A 263 -33.20 -0.23 16.94
C VAL A 263 -33.08 0.49 18.29
N GLU A 264 -32.03 0.20 19.05
CA GLU A 264 -31.71 0.87 20.32
C GLU A 264 -31.10 2.27 20.11
N HIS A 265 -30.96 2.73 18.86
CA HIS A 265 -30.27 3.97 18.50
C HIS A 265 -28.83 4.04 19.03
N ALA A 266 -28.20 2.89 19.28
CA ALA A 266 -26.80 2.79 19.67
C ALA A 266 -25.89 3.17 18.48
N ILE A 267 -26.30 2.86 17.25
CA ILE A 267 -25.59 3.22 16.02
C ILE A 267 -26.59 3.62 14.92
N ALA A 268 -26.15 4.45 13.97
CA ALA A 268 -26.92 4.73 12.75
C ALA A 268 -26.93 3.53 11.80
N GLY A 269 -25.79 2.85 11.74
CA GLY A 269 -25.47 1.76 10.83
C GLY A 269 -23.97 1.50 10.83
N GLY A 270 -23.54 0.46 10.12
CA GLY A 270 -22.12 0.11 10.01
C GLY A 270 -21.88 -1.04 9.05
N VAL A 271 -20.60 -1.32 8.79
CA VAL A 271 -20.15 -2.47 7.99
C VAL A 271 -19.32 -3.39 8.87
N VAL A 272 -19.61 -4.69 8.83
CA VAL A 272 -18.81 -5.74 9.49
C VAL A 272 -18.19 -6.61 8.41
N MET A 273 -16.88 -6.83 8.50
CA MET A 273 -16.14 -7.67 7.59
C MET A 273 -15.21 -8.62 8.37
N ILE A 274 -15.30 -9.92 8.08
CA ILE A 274 -14.56 -10.98 8.76
C ILE A 274 -13.85 -11.82 7.70
N ALA A 275 -12.55 -12.04 7.92
CA ALA A 275 -11.76 -13.00 7.17
C ALA A 275 -11.15 -14.04 8.10
N ARG A 276 -11.03 -15.27 7.61
CA ARG A 276 -10.28 -16.35 8.26
C ARG A 276 -9.47 -17.12 7.24
N ASP A 277 -8.27 -17.54 7.61
CA ASP A 277 -7.32 -18.23 6.73
C ASP A 277 -7.03 -17.43 5.43
N GLY A 278 -6.90 -16.10 5.58
CA GLY A 278 -6.67 -15.18 4.47
C GLY A 278 -7.86 -14.97 3.53
N LYS A 279 -9.06 -15.48 3.88
CA LYS A 279 -10.26 -15.43 3.03
C LYS A 279 -11.43 -14.78 3.76
N VAL A 280 -12.09 -13.85 3.10
CA VAL A 280 -13.31 -13.18 3.57
C VAL A 280 -14.45 -14.20 3.64
N VAL A 281 -15.06 -14.32 4.82
CA VAL A 281 -16.20 -15.21 5.10
C VAL A 281 -17.51 -14.45 5.32
N LEU A 282 -17.43 -13.17 5.68
CA LEU A 282 -18.57 -12.29 5.88
C LEU A 282 -18.20 -10.85 5.54
N GLN A 283 -19.06 -10.18 4.76
CA GLN A 283 -19.06 -8.73 4.55
C GLN A 283 -20.52 -8.30 4.49
N ARG A 284 -20.95 -7.43 5.41
CA ARG A 284 -22.34 -6.95 5.44
C ARG A 284 -22.44 -5.52 5.96
N ALA A 285 -23.27 -4.74 5.27
CA ALA A 285 -23.75 -3.43 5.67
C ALA A 285 -25.08 -3.51 6.45
N TYR A 286 -25.21 -2.67 7.48
CA TYR A 286 -26.39 -2.57 8.34
C TYR A 286 -26.81 -1.11 8.53
N GLY A 287 -28.12 -0.87 8.63
CA GLY A 287 -28.66 0.44 8.97
C GLY A 287 -28.47 1.50 7.89
N LYS A 288 -28.20 2.73 8.32
CA LYS A 288 -28.11 3.92 7.44
C LYS A 288 -26.73 4.55 7.51
N ARG A 289 -26.22 4.98 6.36
CA ARG A 289 -25.03 5.86 6.28
C ARG A 289 -25.38 7.33 6.50
N ASP A 290 -26.65 7.70 6.26
CA ASP A 290 -27.20 9.00 6.62
C ASP A 290 -28.67 8.85 7.04
N ILE A 291 -28.94 9.10 8.33
CA ILE A 291 -30.30 9.09 8.91
C ILE A 291 -31.15 10.24 8.36
N ALA A 292 -30.58 11.44 8.16
CA ALA A 292 -31.35 12.62 7.79
C ALA A 292 -31.85 12.54 6.35
N ASP A 293 -31.02 11.99 5.46
CA ASP A 293 -31.34 11.81 4.03
C ASP A 293 -31.87 10.39 3.70
N ASP A 294 -32.19 9.60 4.74
CA ASP A 294 -32.69 8.23 4.63
C ASP A 294 -31.84 7.32 3.72
N GLN A 295 -30.51 7.49 3.76
CA GLN A 295 -29.58 6.77 2.89
C GLN A 295 -29.16 5.43 3.53
N PRO A 296 -29.37 4.29 2.86
CA PRO A 296 -28.97 3.00 3.38
C PRO A 296 -27.45 2.89 3.44
N MET A 297 -26.96 2.16 4.45
CA MET A 297 -25.58 1.72 4.50
C MET A 297 -25.31 0.75 3.34
N GLN A 298 -24.14 0.86 2.72
CA GLN A 298 -23.68 -0.03 1.65
C GLN A 298 -22.29 -0.59 1.98
N ASP A 299 -21.96 -1.74 1.42
CA ASP A 299 -20.69 -2.44 1.67
C ASP A 299 -19.45 -1.62 1.27
N ASP A 300 -19.60 -0.71 0.30
CA ASP A 300 -18.57 0.19 -0.22
C ASP A 300 -18.65 1.62 0.35
N THR A 301 -19.40 1.82 1.44
CA THR A 301 -19.49 3.10 2.13
C THR A 301 -18.10 3.55 2.60
N ILE A 302 -17.80 4.84 2.41
CA ILE A 302 -16.54 5.46 2.85
C ILE A 302 -16.73 6.02 4.26
N PHE A 303 -15.77 5.71 5.14
CA PHE A 303 -15.76 6.08 6.55
C PHE A 303 -14.56 6.97 6.85
N ARG A 304 -14.71 7.90 7.81
CA ARG A 304 -13.55 8.52 8.47
C ARG A 304 -12.99 7.49 9.44
N ILE A 305 -11.79 6.99 9.18
CA ILE A 305 -11.20 5.91 9.98
C ILE A 305 -10.30 6.42 11.11
N TYR A 306 -10.04 7.74 11.14
CA TYR A 306 -9.28 8.40 12.20
C TYR A 306 -8.02 7.61 12.56
N SER A 307 -7.87 7.20 13.81
CA SER A 307 -6.66 6.60 14.36
C SER A 307 -6.28 5.24 13.79
N MET A 308 -7.15 4.58 13.03
CA MET A 308 -6.75 3.45 12.17
C MET A 308 -5.70 3.86 11.11
N SER A 309 -5.54 5.16 10.82
CA SER A 309 -4.45 5.69 9.98
C SER A 309 -3.05 5.38 10.52
N LYS A 310 -2.94 5.18 11.83
CA LYS A 310 -1.65 4.98 12.51
C LYS A 310 -0.94 3.73 12.03
N ALA A 311 -1.67 2.62 11.88
CA ALA A 311 -1.09 1.36 11.39
C ALA A 311 -0.48 1.51 10.00
N ILE A 312 -1.15 2.24 9.09
CA ILE A 312 -0.65 2.52 7.74
C ILE A 312 0.59 3.41 7.79
N THR A 313 0.59 4.44 8.65
CA THR A 313 1.74 5.34 8.81
C THR A 313 2.95 4.59 9.38
N THR A 314 2.73 3.70 10.34
CA THR A 314 3.79 2.89 10.91
C THR A 314 4.32 1.88 9.88
N ALA A 315 3.46 1.24 9.09
CA ALA A 315 3.90 0.38 7.99
C ALA A 315 4.78 1.15 6.99
N ALA A 316 4.39 2.38 6.62
CA ALA A 316 5.21 3.24 5.77
C ALA A 316 6.60 3.53 6.36
N ALA A 317 6.67 3.81 7.67
CA ALA A 317 7.95 4.00 8.36
C ALA A 317 8.80 2.71 8.36
N MET A 318 8.18 1.54 8.58
CA MET A 318 8.88 0.25 8.56
C MET A 318 9.36 -0.15 7.16
N MET A 319 8.66 0.24 6.09
CA MET A 319 9.17 0.09 4.71
C MET A 319 10.49 0.86 4.54
N LEU A 320 10.55 2.10 5.05
CA LEU A 320 11.78 2.90 5.02
C LEU A 320 12.89 2.33 5.93
N VAL A 321 12.53 1.59 6.99
CA VAL A 321 13.48 0.82 7.80
C VAL A 321 14.13 -0.28 6.97
N GLU A 322 13.35 -1.09 6.26
CA GLU A 322 13.88 -2.16 5.41
C GLU A 322 14.76 -1.64 4.26
N GLU A 323 14.44 -0.45 3.75
CA GLU A 323 15.22 0.25 2.74
C GLU A 323 16.52 0.87 3.29
N GLY A 324 16.75 0.84 4.61
CA GLY A 324 17.91 1.46 5.25
C GLY A 324 17.90 2.99 5.25
N ARG A 325 16.74 3.60 4.98
CA ARG A 325 16.53 5.06 4.97
C ARG A 325 16.12 5.59 6.33
N LEU A 326 15.57 4.73 7.17
CA LEU A 326 15.18 4.98 8.54
C LEU A 326 15.77 3.91 9.47
N GLY A 327 16.21 4.28 10.66
CA GLY A 327 16.54 3.35 11.74
C GLY A 327 15.50 3.44 12.85
N ILE A 328 15.08 2.29 13.40
CA ILE A 328 14.12 2.23 14.52
C ILE A 328 14.65 3.04 15.73
N GLU A 329 15.94 2.90 16.03
CA GLU A 329 16.62 3.61 17.12
C GLU A 329 17.28 4.93 16.68
N ASP A 330 17.06 5.38 15.45
CA ASP A 330 17.57 6.68 15.04
C ASP A 330 16.94 7.79 15.89
N PRO A 331 17.72 8.80 16.31
CA PRO A 331 17.16 10.02 16.89
C PRO A 331 16.18 10.68 15.91
N VAL A 332 15.00 11.09 16.37
CA VAL A 332 14.05 11.85 15.53
C VAL A 332 14.71 13.11 14.95
N ALA A 333 15.61 13.73 15.72
CA ALA A 333 16.38 14.92 15.33
C ALA A 333 17.26 14.72 14.08
N LYS A 334 17.57 13.47 13.68
CA LYS A 334 18.24 13.18 12.40
C LYS A 334 17.39 13.61 11.20
N TYR A 335 16.06 13.55 11.34
CA TYR A 335 15.08 13.88 10.30
C TYR A 335 14.42 15.23 10.56
N LEU A 336 14.24 15.60 11.82
CA LEU A 336 13.59 16.84 12.26
C LEU A 336 14.52 17.59 13.24
N PRO A 337 15.57 18.29 12.76
CA PRO A 337 16.64 18.84 13.59
C PRO A 337 16.19 19.80 14.70
N GLU A 338 15.06 20.49 14.49
CA GLU A 338 14.45 21.37 15.49
C GLU A 338 13.99 20.63 16.76
N LEU A 339 13.87 19.30 16.71
CA LEU A 339 13.54 18.47 17.87
C LEU A 339 14.77 18.00 18.66
N ALA A 340 15.98 18.47 18.33
CA ALA A 340 17.21 18.09 19.04
C ALA A 340 17.26 18.56 20.51
N HIS A 341 16.48 19.60 20.87
CA HIS A 341 16.53 20.26 22.18
C HIS A 341 15.14 20.45 22.80
N VAL A 342 14.25 19.47 22.58
CA VAL A 342 12.90 19.47 23.16
C VAL A 342 12.94 19.63 24.68
N GLN A 343 11.95 20.36 25.20
CA GLN A 343 11.76 20.55 26.63
C GLN A 343 10.77 19.51 27.16
N VAL A 344 10.81 19.23 28.45
CA VAL A 344 9.87 18.38 29.19
C VAL A 344 9.22 19.23 30.28
N ILE A 345 7.92 19.05 30.51
CA ILE A 345 7.19 19.67 31.62
C ILE A 345 7.84 19.31 32.95
N ASP A 346 8.01 20.31 33.83
CA ASP A 346 8.54 20.18 35.18
C ASP A 346 7.79 21.14 36.12
N GLY A 347 6.69 20.63 36.68
CA GLY A 347 5.73 21.43 37.43
C GLY A 347 5.11 22.55 36.57
N ASP A 348 5.23 23.80 37.03
CA ASP A 348 4.77 24.99 36.31
C ASP A 348 5.80 25.52 35.30
N SER A 349 6.89 24.78 35.06
CA SER A 349 7.99 25.17 34.18
C SER A 349 8.35 24.06 33.19
N THR A 350 9.40 24.28 32.40
CA THR A 350 9.97 23.26 31.52
C THR A 350 11.47 23.16 31.72
N ARG A 351 12.03 21.99 31.45
CA ARG A 351 13.47 21.73 31.47
C ARG A 351 13.90 20.96 30.21
N PRO A 352 15.18 20.98 29.82
CA PRO A 352 15.64 20.15 28.70
C PRO A 352 15.39 18.66 28.95
N ALA A 353 14.97 17.95 27.90
CA ALA A 353 14.93 16.50 27.91
C ALA A 353 16.34 15.93 28.13
N LYS A 354 16.42 14.86 28.91
CA LYS A 354 17.67 14.11 29.17
C LYS A 354 17.80 12.92 28.25
N GLN A 355 16.67 12.34 27.81
CA GLN A 355 16.62 11.23 26.88
C GLN A 355 16.45 11.74 25.45
N THR A 356 17.08 11.04 24.50
CA THR A 356 16.91 11.29 23.08
C THR A 356 15.67 10.57 22.59
N MET A 357 14.72 11.29 22.00
CA MET A 357 13.56 10.70 21.34
C MET A 357 13.98 9.91 20.10
N THR A 358 13.57 8.64 20.02
CA THR A 358 13.85 7.77 18.86
C THR A 358 12.63 7.60 17.96
N ILE A 359 12.81 7.03 16.77
CA ILE A 359 11.66 6.67 15.92
C ILE A 359 10.78 5.61 16.60
N ALA A 360 11.35 4.65 17.32
CA ALA A 360 10.61 3.67 18.11
C ALA A 360 9.64 4.35 19.08
N ASP A 361 10.07 5.41 19.77
CA ASP A 361 9.22 6.16 20.69
C ASP A 361 8.01 6.80 20.01
N LEU A 362 8.15 7.21 18.75
CA LEU A 362 7.02 7.71 17.96
C LEU A 362 6.03 6.60 17.61
N MET A 363 6.54 5.44 17.19
CA MET A 363 5.73 4.30 16.76
C MET A 363 4.95 3.66 17.91
N ARG A 364 5.49 3.71 19.14
CA ARG A 364 4.89 3.07 20.32
C ARG A 364 4.28 4.03 21.36
N HIS A 365 4.18 5.33 21.03
CA HIS A 365 3.61 6.37 21.92
C HIS A 365 4.35 6.56 23.27
N THR A 366 5.68 6.43 23.25
CA THR A 366 6.55 6.73 24.41
C THR A 366 7.35 8.02 24.21
N SER A 367 6.96 8.87 23.25
CA SER A 367 7.68 10.10 22.92
C SER A 367 7.42 11.27 23.87
N GLY A 368 6.41 11.18 24.74
CA GLY A 368 5.98 12.29 25.59
C GLY A 368 5.00 13.28 24.91
N TYR A 369 4.56 13.01 23.68
CA TYR A 369 3.52 13.82 23.03
C TYR A 369 2.10 13.32 23.39
N SER A 370 1.15 14.25 23.53
CA SER A 370 -0.29 14.06 23.77
C SER A 370 -1.12 14.82 22.74
N TYR A 371 -2.44 14.63 22.74
CA TYR A 371 -3.40 15.44 21.98
C TYR A 371 -3.88 16.71 22.72
N GLY A 372 -3.21 17.12 23.80
CA GLY A 372 -3.61 18.27 24.61
C GLY A 372 -4.77 17.96 25.56
N ASP A 373 -4.84 16.71 25.99
CA ASP A 373 -5.86 16.10 26.85
C ASP A 373 -5.24 15.37 28.07
N ALA A 374 -4.01 15.72 28.42
CA ALA A 374 -3.23 15.02 29.44
C ALA A 374 -3.67 15.37 30.87
N GLY A 375 -4.45 16.44 31.05
CA GLY A 375 -4.78 16.98 32.37
C GLY A 375 -3.63 17.77 32.99
N VAL A 376 -2.67 18.19 32.16
CA VAL A 376 -1.50 18.99 32.55
C VAL A 376 -1.65 20.36 31.88
N ALA A 377 -2.17 21.34 32.62
CA ALA A 377 -2.60 22.62 32.06
C ALA A 377 -1.51 23.31 31.20
N ALA A 378 -0.26 23.32 31.66
CA ALA A 378 0.86 23.90 30.91
C ALA A 378 1.08 23.23 29.54
N TYR A 379 0.91 21.91 29.45
CA TYR A 379 1.00 21.18 28.18
C TYR A 379 -0.25 21.38 27.33
N ASP A 380 -1.43 21.19 27.91
CA ASP A 380 -2.71 21.21 27.21
C ASP A 380 -2.99 22.60 26.59
N ASP A 381 -2.60 23.67 27.30
CA ASP A 381 -2.71 25.04 26.79
C ASP A 381 -1.66 25.33 25.70
N ALA A 382 -0.42 24.85 25.84
CA ALA A 382 0.60 24.99 24.81
C ALA A 382 0.17 24.29 23.51
N PHE A 383 -0.31 23.05 23.60
CA PHE A 383 -0.83 22.29 22.47
C PHE A 383 -1.96 23.04 21.76
N ARG A 384 -2.95 23.53 22.52
CA ARG A 384 -4.10 24.28 21.98
C ARG A 384 -3.67 25.57 21.29
N ASN A 385 -2.74 26.32 21.88
CA ASN A 385 -2.27 27.60 21.34
C ASN A 385 -1.44 27.44 20.06
N LEU A 386 -0.73 26.32 19.90
CA LEU A 386 0.04 26.04 18.69
C LEU A 386 -0.83 25.62 17.50
N GLY A 387 -2.04 25.10 17.73
CA GLY A 387 -2.96 24.70 16.65
C GLY A 387 -2.33 23.71 15.67
N LEU A 388 -1.55 22.75 16.18
CA LEU A 388 -0.69 21.87 15.35
C LEU A 388 -1.49 21.09 14.29
N LEU A 389 -2.68 20.64 14.64
CA LEU A 389 -3.53 19.80 13.79
C LEU A 389 -4.62 20.60 13.06
N ASP A 390 -4.50 21.94 13.04
CA ASP A 390 -5.40 22.78 12.27
C ASP A 390 -5.25 22.51 10.78
N ARG A 391 -6.36 22.49 10.05
CA ARG A 391 -6.39 22.00 8.67
C ARG A 391 -5.61 22.86 7.67
N ASP A 392 -5.45 24.14 8.00
CA ASP A 392 -4.74 25.13 7.17
C ASP A 392 -3.24 25.19 7.50
N VAL A 393 -2.79 24.42 8.50
CA VAL A 393 -1.37 24.24 8.81
C VAL A 393 -0.79 23.26 7.80
N SER A 394 0.27 23.67 7.11
CA SER A 394 1.04 22.79 6.23
C SER A 394 2.01 21.89 7.01
N SER A 395 2.49 20.80 6.40
CA SER A 395 3.52 19.93 7.03
C SER A 395 4.75 20.70 7.53
N LYS A 396 5.17 21.76 6.82
CA LYS A 396 6.29 22.61 7.25
C LYS A 396 5.94 23.50 8.45
N GLN A 397 4.71 24.01 8.52
CA GLN A 397 4.26 24.80 9.67
C GLN A 397 4.03 23.89 10.89
N PHE A 398 3.47 22.70 10.70
CA PHE A 398 3.36 21.67 11.74
C PHE A 398 4.75 21.39 12.32
N GLN A 399 5.71 21.08 11.45
CA GLN A 399 7.11 20.86 11.82
C GLN A 399 7.71 22.03 12.62
N SER A 400 7.57 23.27 12.12
CA SER A 400 8.10 24.46 12.79
C SER A 400 7.50 24.71 14.16
N ARG A 401 6.19 24.47 14.34
CA ARG A 401 5.48 24.71 15.60
C ARG A 401 5.72 23.61 16.62
N LEU A 402 6.04 22.40 16.16
CA LEU A 402 6.30 21.25 17.02
C LEU A 402 7.49 21.48 17.96
N ALA A 403 8.47 22.28 17.54
CA ALA A 403 9.63 22.64 18.34
C ALA A 403 9.28 23.44 19.62
N ASP A 404 8.14 24.14 19.62
CA ASP A 404 7.67 24.95 20.74
C ASP A 404 6.79 24.16 21.72
N LEU A 405 6.43 22.91 21.39
CA LEU A 405 5.64 22.03 22.24
C LEU A 405 6.56 21.25 23.21
N PRO A 406 6.49 21.47 24.54
CA PRO A 406 7.20 20.61 25.48
C PRO A 406 6.63 19.19 25.47
N LEU A 407 7.35 18.23 26.03
CA LEU A 407 6.92 16.84 26.25
C LEU A 407 6.32 16.68 27.65
N LEU A 408 5.37 15.77 27.82
CA LEU A 408 4.80 15.43 29.13
C LEU A 408 5.78 14.74 30.07
N PHE A 409 6.66 13.90 29.51
CA PHE A 409 7.63 13.09 30.23
C PHE A 409 8.85 12.82 29.34
N GLU A 410 9.91 12.25 29.91
CA GLU A 410 11.11 11.89 29.17
C GLU A 410 10.82 10.81 28.11
N PRO A 411 11.30 10.95 26.87
CA PRO A 411 11.17 9.90 25.88
C PRO A 411 11.57 8.52 26.41
N GLY A 412 10.74 7.52 26.16
CA GLY A 412 10.93 6.13 26.56
C GLY A 412 10.55 5.80 28.01
N THR A 413 10.15 6.76 28.85
CA THR A 413 9.92 6.50 30.29
C THR A 413 8.47 6.32 30.71
N ASP A 414 7.50 6.67 29.86
CA ASP A 414 6.08 6.45 30.10
C ASP A 414 5.35 6.28 28.75
N TRP A 415 4.09 5.87 28.79
CA TRP A 415 3.21 5.77 27.63
C TRP A 415 2.09 6.80 27.71
N HIS A 416 1.91 7.57 26.63
CA HIS A 416 0.74 8.42 26.50
C HIS A 416 0.36 8.57 25.04
N TYR A 417 -0.93 8.35 24.77
CA TYR A 417 -1.46 8.47 23.43
C TYR A 417 -1.46 9.92 22.94
N GLY A 418 -1.02 10.17 21.70
CA GLY A 418 -0.80 11.52 21.23
C GLY A 418 -0.44 11.64 19.76
N ILE A 419 0.02 12.83 19.37
CA ILE A 419 0.40 13.19 18.00
C ILE A 419 1.69 12.51 17.49
N SER A 420 2.27 11.57 18.24
CA SER A 420 3.51 10.89 17.87
C SER A 420 3.50 10.32 16.44
N THR A 421 2.36 9.79 16.00
CA THR A 421 2.22 9.25 14.64
C THR A 421 2.08 10.33 13.56
N ASP A 422 1.61 11.52 13.90
CA ASP A 422 1.63 12.68 12.99
C ASP A 422 3.08 13.17 12.78
N VAL A 423 3.88 13.16 13.85
CA VAL A 423 5.33 13.40 13.78
C VAL A 423 6.01 12.31 12.94
N LEU A 424 5.65 11.04 13.14
CA LEU A 424 6.15 9.93 12.33
C LEU A 424 5.81 10.10 10.83
N GLY A 425 4.59 10.55 10.52
CA GLY A 425 4.21 10.89 9.15
C GLY A 425 5.12 11.96 8.55
N ARG A 426 5.47 13.00 9.32
CA ARG A 426 6.44 14.02 8.87
C ARG A 426 7.84 13.45 8.67
N VAL A 427 8.28 12.52 9.53
CA VAL A 427 9.55 11.80 9.35
C VAL A 427 9.54 10.99 8.04
N VAL A 428 8.44 10.29 7.73
CA VAL A 428 8.28 9.56 6.46
C VAL A 428 8.42 10.50 5.27
N GLU A 429 7.82 11.69 5.30
CA GLU A 429 7.97 12.68 4.22
C GLU A 429 9.44 13.08 4.02
N VAL A 430 10.15 13.41 5.11
CA VAL A 430 11.55 13.84 5.03
C VAL A 430 12.46 12.70 4.56
N ALA A 431 12.30 11.50 5.13
CA ALA A 431 13.13 10.35 4.81
C ALA A 431 12.87 9.84 3.38
N SER A 432 11.62 9.90 2.90
CA SER A 432 11.22 9.44 1.56
C SER A 432 11.46 10.46 0.45
N GLY A 433 11.36 11.75 0.75
CA GLY A 433 11.34 12.84 -0.24
C GLY A 433 9.99 13.04 -0.93
N LEU A 434 8.94 12.29 -0.54
CA LEU A 434 7.57 12.38 -1.07
C LEU A 434 6.66 13.03 -0.02
N SER A 435 5.54 13.63 -0.45
CA SER A 435 4.48 13.96 0.52
C SER A 435 3.82 12.69 1.06
N LEU A 436 3.17 12.76 2.23
CA LEU A 436 2.62 11.57 2.86
C LEU A 436 1.51 10.91 2.01
N ASP A 437 0.69 11.71 1.33
CA ASP A 437 -0.34 11.22 0.41
C ASP A 437 0.26 10.54 -0.83
N GLU A 438 1.34 11.08 -1.40
CA GLU A 438 2.05 10.46 -2.52
C GLU A 438 2.70 9.15 -2.12
N PHE A 439 3.34 9.11 -0.94
CA PHE A 439 3.94 7.88 -0.43
C PHE A 439 2.86 6.82 -0.19
N PHE A 440 1.77 7.13 0.51
CA PHE A 440 0.73 6.14 0.78
C PHE A 440 0.07 5.66 -0.51
N GLN A 441 -0.26 6.58 -1.43
CA GLN A 441 -0.89 6.21 -2.69
C GLN A 441 -0.02 5.27 -3.50
N THR A 442 1.26 5.59 -3.69
CA THR A 442 2.16 4.82 -4.55
C THR A 442 2.68 3.57 -3.87
N ARG A 443 3.03 3.63 -2.58
CA ARG A 443 3.75 2.55 -1.88
C ARG A 443 2.84 1.55 -1.20
N ILE A 444 1.60 1.94 -0.87
CA ILE A 444 0.68 1.11 -0.08
C ILE A 444 -0.65 0.92 -0.79
N PHE A 445 -1.37 2.01 -1.10
CA PHE A 445 -2.75 1.93 -1.57
C PHE A 445 -2.87 1.37 -2.98
N ALA A 446 -2.10 1.87 -3.95
CA ALA A 446 -2.15 1.32 -5.30
C ALA A 446 -1.70 -0.15 -5.36
N PRO A 447 -0.58 -0.56 -4.72
CA PRO A 447 -0.20 -1.98 -4.66
C PRO A 447 -1.26 -2.87 -4.02
N LEU A 448 -1.87 -2.43 -2.91
CA LEU A 448 -2.92 -3.17 -2.22
C LEU A 448 -4.32 -2.89 -2.74
N LYS A 449 -4.48 -2.14 -3.83
CA LYS A 449 -5.79 -1.79 -4.44
C LYS A 449 -6.78 -1.17 -3.44
N MET A 450 -6.27 -0.33 -2.54
CA MET A 450 -7.06 0.44 -1.60
C MET A 450 -7.57 1.72 -2.28
N VAL A 451 -8.42 1.55 -3.29
CA VAL A 451 -8.82 2.59 -4.26
C VAL A 451 -9.70 3.69 -3.66
N ASP A 452 -10.26 3.45 -2.49
CA ASP A 452 -11.15 4.34 -1.74
C ASP A 452 -10.50 4.86 -0.45
N THR A 453 -9.20 4.60 -0.27
CA THR A 453 -8.44 5.07 0.87
C THR A 453 -7.60 6.29 0.51
N GLY A 454 -7.66 7.33 1.36
CA GLY A 454 -6.93 8.56 1.15
C GLY A 454 -7.18 9.59 2.26
N PHE A 455 -6.55 10.76 2.15
CA PHE A 455 -6.72 11.83 3.14
C PHE A 455 -7.95 12.72 2.89
N TRP A 456 -8.67 12.49 1.79
CA TRP A 456 -9.90 13.20 1.42
C TRP A 456 -10.77 12.30 0.52
N VAL A 457 -12.06 12.63 0.42
CA VAL A 457 -13.01 11.99 -0.47
C VAL A 457 -13.06 12.77 -1.79
N PRO A 458 -12.77 12.13 -2.94
CA PRO A 458 -12.91 12.77 -4.25
C PRO A 458 -14.37 13.18 -4.56
N PRO A 459 -14.60 14.25 -5.34
CA PRO A 459 -15.94 14.74 -5.67
C PRO A 459 -16.88 13.70 -6.27
N ASN A 460 -16.35 12.72 -7.01
CA ASN A 460 -17.14 11.65 -7.64
C ASN A 460 -17.44 10.45 -6.71
N LYS A 461 -17.11 10.53 -5.42
CA LYS A 461 -17.34 9.47 -4.42
C LYS A 461 -18.11 9.95 -3.19
N VAL A 462 -18.58 11.20 -3.20
CA VAL A 462 -19.21 11.85 -2.02
C VAL A 462 -20.55 11.21 -1.67
N ASP A 463 -21.26 10.66 -2.65
CA ASP A 463 -22.51 9.92 -2.50
C ASP A 463 -22.36 8.63 -1.66
N ARG A 464 -21.13 8.12 -1.52
CA ARG A 464 -20.80 6.96 -0.67
C ARG A 464 -20.26 7.36 0.70
N PHE A 465 -20.12 8.64 1.00
CA PHE A 465 -19.49 9.08 2.25
C PHE A 465 -20.50 9.08 3.41
N ALA A 466 -20.18 8.39 4.50
CA ALA A 466 -21.05 8.30 5.66
C ALA A 466 -21.10 9.62 6.46
N ALA A 467 -22.28 9.92 7.03
CA ALA A 467 -22.42 10.95 8.04
C ALA A 467 -21.75 10.48 9.34
N ASN A 468 -21.17 11.41 10.09
CA ASN A 468 -20.62 11.12 11.42
C ASN A 468 -21.53 11.70 12.49
N TYR A 469 -21.78 10.91 13.54
CA TYR A 469 -22.75 11.24 14.58
C TYR A 469 -22.07 11.49 15.93
N SER A 470 -22.77 12.22 16.79
CA SER A 470 -22.54 12.28 18.23
C SER A 470 -23.86 12.07 18.96
N ARG A 471 -23.83 12.02 20.30
CA ARG A 471 -25.05 11.98 21.11
C ARG A 471 -25.37 13.33 21.72
N ASP A 472 -26.65 13.69 21.69
CA ASP A 472 -27.18 14.78 22.49
C ASP A 472 -27.30 14.37 23.97
N LYS A 473 -27.72 15.32 24.83
CA LYS A 473 -27.92 15.08 26.27
C LYS A 473 -29.02 14.07 26.58
N SER A 474 -29.90 13.79 25.64
CA SER A 474 -30.99 12.82 25.75
C SER A 474 -30.60 11.43 25.23
N GLY A 475 -29.37 11.29 24.71
CA GLY A 475 -28.83 10.05 24.14
C GLY A 475 -29.13 9.85 22.65
N ASN A 476 -29.82 10.79 21.99
CA ASN A 476 -30.17 10.68 20.57
C ASN A 476 -28.97 10.96 19.67
N LEU A 477 -28.93 10.28 18.52
CA LEU A 477 -27.93 10.54 17.49
C LEU A 477 -28.18 11.89 16.81
N THR A 478 -27.16 12.73 16.78
CA THR A 478 -27.14 14.02 16.08
C THR A 478 -25.96 14.08 15.13
N ILE A 479 -26.14 14.65 13.94
CA ILE A 479 -25.05 14.79 12.97
C ILE A 479 -23.96 15.71 13.55
N LEU A 480 -22.75 15.18 13.64
CA LEU A 480 -21.52 15.89 14.00
C LEU A 480 -20.80 16.40 12.74
N ASP A 481 -20.77 15.59 11.67
CA ASP A 481 -20.18 15.96 10.38
C ASP A 481 -21.01 15.37 9.24
N ALA A 482 -21.67 16.24 8.46
CA ALA A 482 -22.50 15.84 7.34
C ALA A 482 -21.64 15.54 6.10
N PRO A 483 -21.97 14.52 5.29
CA PRO A 483 -21.17 14.13 4.13
C PRO A 483 -20.90 15.28 3.17
N GLN A 484 -21.95 16.05 2.84
CA GLN A 484 -21.93 17.05 1.77
C GLN A 484 -21.22 18.36 2.13
N THR A 485 -21.01 18.60 3.42
CA THR A 485 -20.33 19.81 3.93
C THR A 485 -19.07 19.46 4.70
N SER A 486 -18.63 18.20 4.64
CA SER A 486 -17.49 17.77 5.42
C SER A 486 -16.21 18.42 4.94
N ARG A 487 -15.33 18.71 5.89
CA ARG A 487 -13.96 19.10 5.57
C ARG A 487 -13.23 18.03 4.74
N TYR A 488 -13.57 16.74 4.88
CA TYR A 488 -12.91 15.68 4.13
C TYR A 488 -13.18 15.72 2.61
N LEU A 489 -13.98 16.64 2.09
CA LEU A 489 -14.22 16.80 0.65
C LEU A 489 -13.11 17.59 -0.09
N ALA A 490 -12.06 18.00 0.62
CA ALA A 490 -10.94 18.73 0.04
C ALA A 490 -9.60 18.23 0.59
N LYS A 491 -8.57 18.24 -0.27
CA LYS A 491 -7.19 17.89 0.11
C LYS A 491 -6.73 18.80 1.27
N PRO A 492 -6.28 18.24 2.41
CA PRO A 492 -5.78 19.04 3.53
C PRO A 492 -4.38 19.61 3.24
N ALA A 493 -4.02 20.72 3.89
CA ALA A 493 -2.66 21.26 3.81
C ALA A 493 -1.63 20.39 4.55
N PHE A 494 -2.10 19.65 5.57
CA PHE A 494 -1.34 18.65 6.30
C PHE A 494 -2.08 17.30 6.28
N CYS A 495 -1.42 16.29 5.74
CA CYS A 495 -1.91 14.91 5.77
C CYS A 495 -1.54 14.28 7.11
N SER A 496 -2.50 14.27 8.05
CA SER A 496 -2.31 13.73 9.41
C SER A 496 -2.13 12.21 9.40
N GLY A 497 -0.90 11.73 9.62
CA GLY A 497 -0.61 10.30 9.76
C GLY A 497 -1.32 9.66 10.96
N GLY A 498 -1.66 10.46 11.98
CA GLY A 498 -2.35 10.02 13.18
C GLY A 498 -3.86 9.85 13.03
N GLY A 499 -4.52 10.50 12.07
CA GLY A 499 -5.99 10.54 12.03
C GLY A 499 -6.65 11.02 10.74
N GLY A 500 -5.89 11.21 9.67
CA GLY A 500 -6.34 11.92 8.48
C GLY A 500 -7.05 11.07 7.42
N LEU A 501 -7.04 9.74 7.52
CA LEU A 501 -7.55 8.90 6.43
C LEU A 501 -9.08 8.69 6.49
N VAL A 502 -9.64 8.56 5.29
CA VAL A 502 -10.89 7.87 4.99
C VAL A 502 -10.59 6.54 4.32
N SER A 503 -11.49 5.56 4.45
CA SER A 503 -11.34 4.23 3.83
C SER A 503 -12.69 3.49 3.77
N THR A 504 -12.68 2.28 3.20
CA THR A 504 -13.80 1.32 3.18
C THR A 504 -13.41 0.03 3.93
N ALA A 505 -14.39 -0.83 4.25
CA ALA A 505 -14.09 -2.10 4.91
C ALA A 505 -13.18 -2.98 4.05
N SER A 506 -13.45 -3.08 2.74
CA SER A 506 -12.66 -3.89 1.81
C SER A 506 -11.24 -3.35 1.61
N ASP A 507 -11.05 -2.04 1.56
CA ASP A 507 -9.71 -1.45 1.46
C ASP A 507 -8.89 -1.75 2.71
N TYR A 508 -9.45 -1.48 3.89
CA TYR A 508 -8.73 -1.70 5.13
C TYR A 508 -8.48 -3.19 5.38
N MET A 509 -9.40 -4.09 4.97
CA MET A 509 -9.20 -5.53 5.01
C MET A 509 -8.00 -5.98 4.15
N ARG A 510 -7.76 -5.37 2.98
CA ARG A 510 -6.56 -5.68 2.18
C ARG A 510 -5.27 -5.33 2.92
N PHE A 511 -5.23 -4.17 3.59
CA PHE A 511 -4.10 -3.81 4.45
C PHE A 511 -3.90 -4.81 5.59
N LEU A 512 -4.98 -5.20 6.28
CA LEU A 512 -4.87 -6.13 7.40
C LEU A 512 -4.50 -7.55 6.97
N LEU A 513 -5.01 -8.05 5.83
CA LEU A 513 -4.58 -9.35 5.29
C LEU A 513 -3.13 -9.33 4.81
N MET A 514 -2.61 -8.19 4.35
CA MET A 514 -1.17 -8.03 4.07
C MET A 514 -0.35 -8.12 5.35
N ILE A 515 -0.79 -7.52 6.46
CA ILE A 515 -0.16 -7.64 7.77
C ILE A 515 -0.25 -9.09 8.28
N ASP A 516 -1.44 -9.69 8.32
CA ASP A 516 -1.67 -11.07 8.76
C ASP A 516 -0.86 -12.09 7.92
N GLY A 517 -0.73 -11.84 6.61
CA GLY A 517 0.11 -12.60 5.68
C GLY A 517 1.62 -12.36 5.80
N GLY A 518 2.11 -11.80 6.91
CA GLY A 518 3.54 -11.57 7.14
C GLY A 518 4.15 -10.54 6.18
N GLY A 519 3.38 -9.51 5.83
CA GLY A 519 3.79 -8.42 4.95
C GLY A 519 3.45 -8.64 3.47
N GLN A 520 2.67 -9.67 3.14
CA GLN A 520 2.30 -10.05 1.78
C GLN A 520 0.80 -10.33 1.63
N LEU A 521 0.21 -9.84 0.54
CA LEU A 521 -1.14 -10.19 0.07
C LEU A 521 -1.08 -10.57 -1.41
N GLY A 522 -1.37 -11.84 -1.73
CA GLY A 522 -1.18 -12.36 -3.09
C GLY A 522 0.28 -12.19 -3.53
N ASP A 523 0.49 -11.56 -4.68
CA ASP A 523 1.84 -11.32 -5.22
C ASP A 523 2.47 -10.01 -4.70
N VAL A 524 1.75 -9.23 -3.88
CA VAL A 524 2.20 -7.94 -3.37
C VAL A 524 2.81 -8.11 -1.99
N ARG A 525 4.12 -7.90 -1.89
CA ARG A 525 4.85 -7.82 -0.61
C ARG A 525 5.27 -6.39 -0.32
N LEU A 526 4.84 -5.85 0.82
CA LEU A 526 5.24 -4.52 1.29
C LEU A 526 6.28 -4.56 2.41
N LEU A 527 6.28 -5.62 3.21
CA LEU A 527 7.17 -5.81 4.36
C LEU A 527 7.65 -7.26 4.41
N ARG A 528 8.78 -7.50 5.08
CA ARG A 528 9.24 -8.85 5.47
C ARG A 528 8.45 -9.35 6.66
N GLU A 529 8.37 -10.67 6.78
CA GLU A 529 7.65 -11.34 7.86
C GLU A 529 8.20 -10.94 9.23
N GLU A 530 9.53 -10.89 9.38
CA GLU A 530 10.18 -10.50 10.63
C GLU A 530 9.88 -9.04 11.01
N THR A 531 9.74 -8.17 10.01
CA THR A 531 9.38 -6.77 10.22
C THR A 531 7.94 -6.65 10.74
N VAL A 532 7.02 -7.42 10.19
CA VAL A 532 5.64 -7.47 10.69
C VAL A 532 5.59 -8.04 12.11
N ALA A 533 6.34 -9.10 12.40
CA ALA A 533 6.42 -9.65 13.75
C ALA A 533 6.91 -8.63 14.79
N LEU A 534 7.84 -7.73 14.40
CA LEU A 534 8.23 -6.60 15.25
C LEU A 534 7.09 -5.60 15.45
N MET A 535 6.32 -5.30 14.40
CA MET A 535 5.18 -4.38 14.50
C MET A 535 4.08 -4.88 15.44
N THR A 536 3.83 -6.19 15.41
CA THR A 536 2.68 -6.82 16.10
C THR A 536 3.06 -7.51 17.42
N SER A 537 4.26 -7.28 17.94
CA SER A 537 4.70 -7.71 19.27
C SER A 537 4.75 -6.52 20.23
N ASN A 538 4.63 -6.75 21.54
CA ASN A 538 4.75 -5.67 22.51
C ASN A 538 6.17 -5.08 22.49
N GLN A 539 6.27 -3.78 22.20
CA GLN A 539 7.53 -3.03 22.11
C GLN A 539 7.69 -2.05 23.28
N LEU A 540 6.79 -2.05 24.27
CA LEU A 540 6.93 -1.17 25.44
C LEU A 540 8.08 -1.62 26.34
N PRO A 541 8.91 -0.68 26.84
CA PRO A 541 9.86 -0.98 27.90
C PRO A 541 9.14 -1.54 29.13
N GLN A 542 9.75 -2.50 29.82
CA GLN A 542 9.13 -3.21 30.95
C GLN A 542 8.63 -2.26 32.05
N ASP A 543 9.38 -1.20 32.33
CA ASP A 543 9.07 -0.24 33.40
C ASP A 543 7.91 0.72 33.05
N VAL A 544 7.52 0.80 31.77
CA VAL A 544 6.38 1.62 31.32
C VAL A 544 5.04 0.95 31.68
N GLY A 545 5.01 -0.39 31.74
CA GLY A 545 3.81 -1.16 32.07
C GLY A 545 2.80 -1.25 30.93
N TRP A 546 1.51 -1.30 31.27
CA TRP A 546 0.40 -1.42 30.32
C TRP A 546 -0.08 -0.08 29.79
N ILE A 547 -0.71 -0.09 28.61
CA ILE A 547 -1.31 1.14 28.05
C ILE A 547 -2.43 1.68 28.95
N LYS A 548 -2.64 3.00 28.91
CA LYS A 548 -3.58 3.68 29.80
C LYS A 548 -4.30 4.84 29.10
N PHE A 549 -5.60 4.99 29.33
CA PHE A 549 -6.39 6.12 28.85
C PHE A 549 -6.92 6.90 30.04
N GLY A 550 -6.36 8.08 30.29
CA GLY A 550 -6.61 8.83 31.52
C GLY A 550 -6.25 7.99 32.75
N LYS A 551 -7.25 7.62 33.55
CA LYS A 551 -7.07 6.78 34.76
C LYS A 551 -7.30 5.28 34.52
N GLU A 552 -7.79 4.90 33.34
CA GLU A 552 -8.07 3.52 32.98
C GLU A 552 -6.80 2.83 32.48
N VAL A 553 -6.23 1.93 33.28
CA VAL A 553 -5.12 1.06 32.87
C VAL A 553 -5.70 -0.19 32.23
N ARG A 554 -5.31 -0.48 30.99
CA ARG A 554 -5.72 -1.70 30.28
C ARG A 554 -4.78 -2.84 30.62
N THR A 555 -4.96 -3.42 31.80
CA THR A 555 -4.12 -4.52 32.29
C THR A 555 -4.01 -5.64 31.26
N GLY A 556 -2.79 -6.08 30.98
CA GLY A 556 -2.51 -7.14 30.01
C GLY A 556 -2.41 -6.67 28.56
N VAL A 557 -2.58 -5.37 28.27
CA VAL A 557 -2.48 -4.81 26.92
C VAL A 557 -1.25 -3.93 26.80
N GLY A 558 -0.28 -4.38 26.02
CA GLY A 558 0.91 -3.64 25.62
C GLY A 558 0.69 -2.87 24.32
N PHE A 559 1.79 -2.39 23.74
CA PHE A 559 1.76 -1.66 22.47
C PHE A 559 3.00 -1.97 21.63
N GLY A 560 2.76 -2.42 20.40
CA GLY A 560 3.79 -2.65 19.40
C GLY A 560 4.09 -1.41 18.58
N PHE A 561 4.58 -1.60 17.35
CA PHE A 561 4.71 -0.48 16.42
C PHE A 561 3.41 -0.30 15.64
N GLY A 562 2.55 0.61 16.13
CA GLY A 562 1.29 0.98 15.50
C GLY A 562 0.06 0.16 15.90
N PHE A 563 0.21 -0.83 16.80
CA PHE A 563 -0.87 -1.71 17.25
C PHE A 563 -0.87 -1.86 18.77
N CYS A 564 -2.03 -1.96 19.40
CA CYS A 564 -2.08 -2.56 20.73
C CYS A 564 -1.89 -4.07 20.61
N VAL A 565 -1.27 -4.68 21.61
CA VAL A 565 -0.98 -6.12 21.63
C VAL A 565 -1.44 -6.69 22.96
N ARG A 566 -2.28 -7.73 22.93
CA ARG A 566 -2.76 -8.39 24.14
C ARG A 566 -1.74 -9.43 24.60
N GLU A 567 -1.07 -9.13 25.70
CA GLU A 567 -0.11 -10.02 26.36
C GLU A 567 -0.79 -10.95 27.37
N GLN A 568 -1.91 -10.50 27.96
CA GLN A 568 -2.62 -11.24 29.00
C GLN A 568 -4.13 -10.97 28.93
N MET A 569 -4.93 -11.93 29.37
CA MET A 569 -6.37 -11.73 29.57
C MET A 569 -6.64 -10.81 30.75
N SER A 570 -7.71 -10.02 30.67
CA SER A 570 -8.21 -9.18 31.76
C SER A 570 -9.71 -8.91 31.61
N ASP A 571 -10.33 -8.42 32.66
CA ASP A 571 -11.78 -8.12 32.69
C ASP A 571 -12.20 -6.98 31.74
N TRP A 572 -11.25 -6.25 31.17
CA TRP A 572 -11.53 -5.14 30.24
C TRP A 572 -12.09 -5.63 28.90
N ASP A 573 -11.60 -6.78 28.42
CA ASP A 573 -12.08 -7.43 27.20
C ASP A 573 -11.98 -8.95 27.41
N PRO A 574 -13.01 -9.55 28.04
CA PRO A 574 -12.99 -10.95 28.46
C PRO A 574 -13.05 -11.93 27.28
N ASP A 575 -13.48 -11.48 26.11
CA ASP A 575 -13.68 -12.31 24.92
C ASP A 575 -12.47 -12.25 23.96
N GLY A 576 -11.47 -11.42 24.28
CA GLY A 576 -10.22 -11.32 23.55
C GLY A 576 -9.37 -12.60 23.53
N ARG A 577 -8.28 -12.54 22.76
CA ARG A 577 -7.29 -13.63 22.65
C ARG A 577 -5.89 -13.10 22.95
N VAL A 578 -5.10 -13.87 23.70
CA VAL A 578 -3.69 -13.53 23.90
C VAL A 578 -2.95 -13.61 22.56
N GLY A 579 -2.17 -12.59 22.25
CA GLY A 579 -1.54 -12.38 20.94
C GLY A 579 -2.43 -11.63 19.94
N GLU A 580 -3.68 -11.32 20.29
CA GLU A 580 -4.52 -10.42 19.49
C GLU A 580 -3.87 -9.04 19.43
N TYR A 581 -3.85 -8.46 18.22
CA TYR A 581 -3.43 -7.08 18.02
C TYR A 581 -4.45 -6.31 17.19
N GLY A 582 -4.52 -5.00 17.40
CA GLY A 582 -5.58 -4.19 16.82
C GLY A 582 -5.43 -2.70 17.11
N TRP A 583 -6.42 -1.92 16.65
CA TRP A 583 -6.61 -0.53 17.04
C TRP A 583 -8.01 -0.02 16.65
N GLY A 584 -8.32 1.21 17.04
CA GLY A 584 -9.58 1.88 16.72
C GLY A 584 -9.41 3.31 16.22
N GLY A 585 -10.49 3.86 15.66
CA GLY A 585 -10.59 5.24 15.19
C GLY A 585 -11.66 6.00 15.97
N ALA A 586 -11.46 7.30 16.20
CA ALA A 586 -12.29 8.12 17.09
C ALA A 586 -13.81 8.09 16.81
N ALA A 587 -14.23 7.75 15.59
CA ALA A 587 -15.62 7.55 15.19
C ALA A 587 -16.12 6.11 15.39
N SER A 588 -15.51 5.36 16.31
CA SER A 588 -15.84 3.99 16.68
C SER A 588 -15.64 2.94 15.58
N THR A 589 -14.82 3.27 14.58
CA THR A 589 -14.25 2.28 13.67
C THR A 589 -13.21 1.44 14.42
N HIS A 590 -13.14 0.14 14.16
CA HIS A 590 -12.26 -0.77 14.90
C HIS A 590 -11.80 -1.95 14.04
N TYR A 591 -10.64 -2.51 14.38
CA TYR A 591 -10.16 -3.78 13.83
C TYR A 591 -9.33 -4.57 14.85
N TRP A 592 -9.33 -5.88 14.70
CA TRP A 592 -8.43 -6.78 15.43
C TRP A 592 -8.06 -8.00 14.58
N ILE A 593 -6.93 -8.60 14.93
CA ILE A 593 -6.39 -9.80 14.32
C ILE A 593 -6.03 -10.75 15.45
N SER A 594 -6.49 -12.01 15.39
CA SER A 594 -5.96 -13.08 16.22
C SER A 594 -5.19 -14.06 15.32
N PRO A 595 -3.85 -14.03 15.35
CA PRO A 595 -3.03 -14.92 14.54
C PRO A 595 -3.22 -16.40 14.88
N GLN A 596 -3.47 -16.71 16.15
CA GLN A 596 -3.69 -18.09 16.60
C GLN A 596 -4.98 -18.67 16.01
N ASP A 597 -6.03 -17.84 15.93
CA ASP A 597 -7.32 -18.22 15.35
C ASP A 597 -7.39 -18.00 13.83
N ARG A 598 -6.34 -17.35 13.28
CA ARG A 598 -6.18 -16.96 11.88
C ARG A 598 -7.33 -16.08 11.39
N ILE A 599 -7.80 -15.17 12.25
CA ILE A 599 -8.95 -14.31 12.01
C ILE A 599 -8.55 -12.84 11.91
N VAL A 600 -9.17 -12.12 10.98
CA VAL A 600 -9.03 -10.68 10.79
C VAL A 600 -10.43 -10.08 10.74
N VAL A 601 -10.68 -9.07 11.55
CA VAL A 601 -12.00 -8.44 11.65
C VAL A 601 -11.90 -6.92 11.51
N VAL A 602 -12.82 -6.35 10.74
CA VAL A 602 -13.03 -4.91 10.59
C VAL A 602 -14.50 -4.59 10.90
N THR A 603 -14.71 -3.61 11.79
CA THR A 603 -16.04 -3.06 12.09
C THR A 603 -16.01 -1.55 11.90
N LEU A 604 -16.81 -1.04 10.96
CA LEU A 604 -16.87 0.38 10.65
C LEU A 604 -18.24 0.97 11.00
N GLU A 605 -18.25 1.96 11.88
CA GLU A 605 -19.38 2.83 12.18
C GLU A 605 -18.90 4.29 12.23
N GLN A 606 -19.81 5.25 12.44
CA GLN A 606 -19.44 6.68 12.55
C GLN A 606 -20.16 7.35 13.72
N ILE A 607 -19.62 7.14 14.93
CA ILE A 607 -20.12 7.78 16.15
C ILE A 607 -18.98 8.21 17.06
N MET A 608 -19.06 9.45 17.53
CA MET A 608 -18.09 10.10 18.40
C MET A 608 -18.71 10.56 19.73
N PRO A 609 -17.97 10.54 20.85
CA PRO A 609 -16.62 9.98 20.99
C PRO A 609 -16.62 8.45 20.80
N TYR A 610 -15.41 7.89 20.71
CA TYR A 610 -15.20 6.45 20.54
C TYR A 610 -15.98 5.62 21.59
N GLN A 611 -16.61 4.54 21.14
CA GLN A 611 -17.26 3.54 21.97
C GLN A 611 -16.86 2.12 21.53
N TRP A 612 -16.75 1.18 22.48
CA TRP A 612 -16.40 -0.22 22.21
C TRP A 612 -17.62 -1.12 21.91
N LEU A 613 -18.81 -0.54 21.73
CA LEU A 613 -20.07 -1.29 21.72
C LEU A 613 -20.10 -2.38 20.65
N THR A 614 -19.78 -2.05 19.40
CA THR A 614 -19.83 -3.03 18.30
C THR A 614 -18.72 -4.06 18.40
N GLU A 615 -17.50 -3.66 18.79
CA GLU A 615 -16.39 -4.59 19.02
C GLU A 615 -16.79 -5.66 20.06
N PHE A 616 -17.14 -5.24 21.28
CA PHE A 616 -17.43 -6.17 22.37
C PHE A 616 -18.73 -6.94 22.15
N LYS A 617 -19.71 -6.37 21.45
CA LYS A 617 -20.97 -7.08 21.15
C LYS A 617 -20.78 -8.23 20.16
N LEU A 618 -19.79 -8.13 19.27
CA LEU A 618 -19.59 -9.13 18.21
C LEU A 618 -18.48 -10.13 18.51
N LYS A 619 -17.48 -9.75 19.32
CA LYS A 619 -16.25 -10.52 19.50
C LYS A 619 -16.50 -11.96 19.97
N ASP A 620 -17.31 -12.15 21.00
CA ASP A 620 -17.70 -13.48 21.51
C ASP A 620 -18.32 -14.35 20.42
N THR A 621 -19.38 -13.85 19.75
CA THR A 621 -20.06 -14.56 18.66
C THR A 621 -19.12 -14.92 17.50
N ILE A 622 -18.17 -14.06 17.16
CA ILE A 622 -17.19 -14.30 16.09
C ILE A 622 -16.24 -15.45 16.48
N TYR A 623 -15.75 -15.47 17.72
CA TYR A 623 -14.89 -16.55 18.20
C TYR A 623 -15.66 -17.85 18.43
N ASP A 624 -16.88 -17.79 18.93
CA ASP A 624 -17.78 -18.95 19.09
C ASP A 624 -18.17 -19.58 17.75
N ALA A 625 -18.08 -18.83 16.65
CA ALA A 625 -18.29 -19.36 15.31
C ALA A 625 -17.14 -20.25 14.83
N ILE A 626 -16.00 -20.32 15.52
CA ILE A 626 -14.87 -21.16 15.12
C ILE A 626 -15.10 -22.61 15.56
N ASP A 627 -15.21 -23.52 14.59
CA ASP A 627 -15.24 -24.96 14.87
C ASP A 627 -13.85 -25.42 15.33
N VAL A 628 -13.68 -25.66 16.63
CA VAL A 628 -12.49 -26.34 17.14
C VAL A 628 -12.63 -27.84 16.81
N PRO A 629 -11.73 -28.46 16.01
CA PRO A 629 -11.77 -29.90 15.84
C PRO A 629 -11.61 -30.55 17.22
N ALA A 630 -12.45 -31.55 17.54
CA ALA A 630 -12.52 -32.22 18.84
C ALA A 630 -11.21 -32.90 19.33
N ASN A 631 -10.09 -32.76 18.60
CA ASN A 631 -8.81 -33.42 18.84
C ASN A 631 -7.62 -32.47 19.05
N ALA A 632 -7.84 -31.22 19.50
CA ALA A 632 -6.77 -30.37 20.02
C ALA A 632 -6.96 -30.18 21.54
N LYS A 633 -6.47 -31.14 22.32
CA LYS A 633 -6.23 -31.02 23.76
C LYS A 633 -4.80 -31.39 24.07
#